data_AF-A0A164NCL4-F1
#
_entry.id   AF-A0A164NCL4-F1
#
_cell.length_a   1.000
_cell.length_b   1.000
_cell.length_c   1.000
_cell.angle_alpha   90.00
_cell.angle_beta   90.00
_cell.angle_gamma   90.00
#
_symmetry.space_group_name_H-M   'P 1'
#
loop_
_entity.id
_entity.type
_entity.pdbx_description
1 polymer ?
#
loop_
_entity_poly.entity_id
_entity_poly.type
_entity_poly.pdbx_seq_one_letter_code
_entity_poly.pdbx_strand_id
1 'polypeptide(L)'
;MSEQNPKAWYAASVISGKERIVVNELRKLAKSNHMKDFLFRIFVPTYMEVDEKGRKKEKLLYSRTIYVEMVLNEFTYGEIRISNFGFLLPSTDPTPIEEVEIEQIFQACGKDFDSWDGIS
;
A
#
# COMPACT_ATOMS: atom_id res chain seq x y z
N MET A 1 -28.82 -5.91 6.72
CA MET A 1 -27.82 -6.85 6.18
C MET A 1 -26.53 -6.07 6.15
N SER A 2 -25.61 -6.34 7.07
CA SER A 2 -24.38 -5.55 7.16
C SER A 2 -23.50 -5.97 5.99
N GLU A 3 -23.30 -5.06 5.03
CA GLU A 3 -22.30 -5.19 3.97
C GLU A 3 -20.95 -5.52 4.63
N GLN A 4 -20.57 -6.80 4.57
CA GLN A 4 -19.17 -7.15 4.76
C GLN A 4 -18.46 -6.64 3.53
N ASN A 5 -17.91 -5.43 3.62
CA ASN A 5 -17.11 -4.87 2.53
C ASN A 5 -16.01 -5.90 2.20
N PRO A 6 -15.99 -6.45 0.98
CA PRO A 6 -14.96 -7.40 0.60
C PRO A 6 -13.60 -6.70 0.68
N LYS A 7 -12.55 -7.47 1.03
CA LYS A 7 -11.19 -6.96 0.94
C LYS A 7 -10.94 -6.47 -0.49
N ALA A 8 -10.39 -5.27 -0.62
CA ALA A 8 -10.10 -4.67 -1.91
C ALA A 8 -8.78 -3.91 -1.85
N TRP A 9 -8.23 -3.64 -3.03
CA TRP A 9 -7.03 -2.82 -3.16
C TRP A 9 -7.41 -1.35 -3.24
N TYR A 10 -6.65 -0.51 -2.55
CA TYR A 10 -6.83 0.94 -2.56
C TYR A 10 -5.50 1.62 -2.87
N ALA A 11 -5.54 2.59 -3.78
CA ALA A 11 -4.41 3.48 -4.00
C ALA A 11 -4.42 4.61 -2.98
N ALA A 12 -3.25 4.85 -2.42
CA ALA A 12 -3.00 5.94 -1.50
C ALA A 12 -1.91 6.85 -2.03
N SER A 13 -2.20 8.15 -2.04
CA SER A 13 -1.22 9.15 -2.43
C SER A 13 -0.43 9.60 -1.21
N VAL A 14 0.90 9.60 -1.33
CA VAL A 14 1.80 10.05 -0.27
C VAL A 14 2.44 11.38 -0.64
N ILE A 15 2.54 12.27 0.34
CA ILE A 15 3.27 13.53 0.20
C ILE A 15 4.76 13.24 -0.04
N SER A 16 5.33 13.91 -1.04
CA SER A 16 6.73 13.78 -1.43
C SER A 16 7.70 13.91 -0.24
N GLY A 17 8.63 12.97 -0.11
CA GLY A 17 9.65 12.94 0.94
C GLY A 17 9.23 12.27 2.25
N LYS A 18 7.97 11.83 2.38
CA LYS A 18 7.47 11.05 3.52
C LYS A 18 7.19 9.58 3.20
N GLU A 19 7.47 9.13 1.98
CA GLU A 19 7.10 7.79 1.48
C GLU A 19 7.65 6.69 2.40
N ARG A 20 8.92 6.80 2.79
CA ARG A 20 9.56 5.81 3.67
C ARG A 20 8.94 5.77 5.07
N ILE A 21 8.52 6.91 5.60
CA ILE A 21 7.87 7.00 6.91
C ILE A 21 6.50 6.33 6.82
N VAL A 22 5.71 6.67 5.79
CA VAL A 22 4.39 6.09 5.57
C VAL A 22 4.47 4.58 5.41
N VAL A 23 5.38 4.07 4.58
CA VAL A 23 5.55 2.62 4.39
C VAL A 23 5.88 1.93 5.71
N ASN A 24 6.78 2.49 6.52
CA ASN A 24 7.17 1.90 7.79
C ASN A 24 6.02 1.89 8.80
N GLU A 25 5.21 2.94 8.83
CA GLU A 25 4.06 3.06 9.72
C GLU A 25 2.90 2.17 9.28
N LEU A 26 2.61 2.09 7.98
CA LEU A 26 1.66 1.12 7.42
C LEU A 26 2.07 -0.32 7.77
N ARG A 27 3.37 -0.65 7.68
CA ARG A 27 3.88 -1.96 8.11
C ARG A 27 3.69 -2.23 9.60
N LYS A 28 3.84 -1.21 10.45
CA LYS A 28 3.55 -1.33 11.89
C LYS A 28 2.06 -1.54 12.15
N LEU A 29 1.21 -0.78 11.44
CA LEU A 29 -0.23 -0.95 11.48
C LEU A 29 -0.64 -2.35 11.02
N ALA A 30 -0.08 -2.86 9.92
CA ALA A 30 -0.30 -4.22 9.44
C ALA A 30 -0.03 -5.29 10.51
N LYS A 31 1.01 -5.08 11.32
CA LYS A 31 1.41 -5.98 12.41
C LYS A 31 0.67 -5.72 13.72
N SER A 32 -0.13 -4.65 13.78
CA SER A 32 -0.86 -4.27 14.97
C SER A 32 -2.04 -5.19 15.21
N ASN A 33 -2.29 -5.51 16.47
CA ASN A 33 -3.28 -6.51 16.84
C ASN A 33 -4.73 -6.12 16.45
N HIS A 34 -5.00 -4.83 16.24
CA HIS A 34 -6.31 -4.30 15.83
C HIS A 34 -6.45 -4.07 14.31
N MET A 35 -5.34 -4.04 13.55
CA MET A 35 -5.36 -3.80 12.10
C MET A 35 -4.98 -5.05 11.28
N LYS A 36 -4.36 -6.06 11.88
CA LYS A 36 -3.99 -7.31 11.19
C LYS A 36 -5.16 -8.03 10.52
N ASP A 37 -6.37 -7.86 11.07
CA ASP A 37 -7.59 -8.51 10.58
C ASP A 37 -8.27 -7.68 9.47
N PHE A 38 -7.75 -6.47 9.20
CA PHE A 38 -8.29 -5.55 8.21
C PHE A 38 -7.30 -5.17 7.11
N LEU A 39 -5.99 -5.21 7.38
CA LEU A 39 -4.93 -4.83 6.46
C LEU A 39 -4.09 -6.06 6.12
N PHE A 40 -4.15 -6.48 4.87
CA PHE A 40 -3.60 -7.77 4.44
C PHE A 40 -2.25 -7.61 3.77
N ARG A 41 -2.16 -6.75 2.76
CA ARG A 41 -0.95 -6.60 1.95
C ARG A 41 -0.67 -5.13 1.67
N ILE A 42 0.60 -4.76 1.69
CA ILE A 42 1.06 -3.44 1.27
C ILE A 42 1.98 -3.64 0.07
N PHE A 43 1.67 -2.94 -1.01
CA PHE A 43 2.49 -2.93 -2.20
C PHE A 43 2.98 -1.51 -2.50
N VAL A 44 4.29 -1.40 -2.61
CA VAL A 44 4.95 -0.16 -3.00
C VAL A 44 5.62 -0.43 -4.34
N PRO A 45 5.26 0.29 -5.41
CA PRO A 45 5.87 0.08 -6.71
C PRO A 45 7.34 0.52 -6.63
N THR A 46 8.24 -0.45 -6.51
CA THR A 46 9.69 -0.26 -6.44
C THR A 46 10.40 -0.98 -7.58
N TYR A 47 11.51 -0.41 -8.05
CA TYR A 47 12.45 -1.06 -8.96
C TYR A 47 13.80 -1.22 -8.29
N MET A 48 14.53 -2.27 -8.66
CA MET A 48 15.91 -2.45 -8.22
C MET A 48 16.86 -1.64 -9.11
N GLU A 49 17.51 -0.65 -8.52
CA GLU A 49 18.63 0.07 -9.13
C GLU A 49 19.94 -0.56 -8.64
N VAL A 50 20.86 -0.84 -9.55
CA VAL A 50 22.22 -1.24 -9.19
C VAL A 50 23.06 0.04 -9.14
N ASP A 51 23.61 0.38 -7.98
CA ASP A 51 24.52 1.51 -7.88
C ASP A 51 25.86 1.22 -8.59
N GLU A 52 26.67 2.26 -8.82
CA GLU A 52 28.00 2.12 -9.43
C GLU A 52 28.96 1.20 -8.65
N LYS A 53 28.59 0.82 -7.41
CA LYS A 53 29.34 -0.09 -6.53
C LYS A 53 28.75 -1.50 -6.50
N GLY A 54 27.80 -1.82 -7.38
CA GLY A 54 27.18 -3.14 -7.49
C GLY A 54 26.17 -3.46 -6.37
N ARG A 55 25.79 -2.49 -5.54
CA ARG A 55 24.80 -2.69 -4.49
C ARG A 55 23.40 -2.47 -5.08
N LYS A 56 22.54 -3.46 -4.88
CA LYS A 56 21.13 -3.36 -5.22
C LYS A 56 20.44 -2.43 -4.21
N LYS A 57 19.84 -1.35 -4.69
CA LYS A 57 18.96 -0.48 -3.90
C LYS A 57 17.56 -0.50 -4.51
N GLU A 58 16.56 -0.71 -3.67
CA GLU A 58 15.18 -0.49 -4.06
C GLU A 58 14.90 1.01 -4.13
N LYS A 59 14.50 1.50 -5.30
CA LYS A 59 13.98 2.84 -5.52
C LYS A 59 12.49 2.78 -5.86
N LEU A 60 11.75 3.82 -5.52
CA LEU A 60 10.33 3.95 -5.87
C LEU A 60 10.19 4.17 -7.38
N LEU A 61 9.41 3.33 -8.06
CA LEU A 61 9.10 3.44 -9.49
C LEU A 61 8.13 4.63 -9.73
N TYR A 62 7.12 4.75 -8.88
CA TYR A 62 6.18 5.88 -8.86
C TYR A 62 6.28 6.58 -7.51
N SER A 63 6.89 7.75 -7.48
CA SER A 63 7.32 8.44 -6.25
C SER A 63 6.20 8.98 -5.35
N ARG A 64 4.93 8.55 -5.52
CA ARG A 64 3.79 9.15 -4.81
C ARG A 64 2.61 8.21 -4.53
N THR A 65 2.65 6.95 -4.98
CA THR A 65 1.49 6.04 -4.84
C THR A 65 1.88 4.75 -4.15
N ILE A 66 1.11 4.39 -3.12
CA ILE A 66 1.18 3.11 -2.42
C ILE A 66 -0.14 2.38 -2.62
N TYR A 67 -0.10 1.08 -2.80
CA TYR A 67 -1.28 0.24 -2.92
C TYR A 67 -1.43 -0.59 -1.65
N VAL A 68 -2.64 -0.66 -1.13
CA VAL A 68 -2.94 -1.34 0.14
C VAL A 68 -4.16 -2.22 -0.04
N GLU A 69 -4.02 -3.51 0.25
CA GLU A 69 -5.12 -4.46 0.32
C GLU A 69 -5.73 -4.42 1.73
N MET A 70 -6.98 -3.98 1.83
CA MET A 70 -7.67 -3.88 3.11
C MET A 70 -9.20 -4.02 2.99
N VAL A 71 -9.84 -4.25 4.13
CA VAL A 71 -11.30 -4.08 4.27
C VAL A 71 -11.58 -2.64 4.68
N LEU A 72 -12.26 -1.89 3.80
CA LEU A 72 -12.64 -0.51 4.09
C LEU A 72 -13.89 -0.47 4.99
N ASN A 73 -13.75 0.12 6.17
CA ASN A 73 -14.83 0.42 7.09
C ASN A 73 -14.51 1.74 7.82
N GLU A 74 -15.45 2.30 8.60
CA GLU A 74 -15.23 3.58 9.30
C GLU A 74 -14.03 3.55 10.26
N PHE A 75 -13.75 2.39 10.86
CA PHE A 75 -12.62 2.20 11.77
C PHE A 75 -11.28 2.19 11.02
N THR A 76 -11.13 1.36 9.98
CA THR A 76 -9.92 1.26 9.17
C THR A 76 -9.67 2.55 8.40
N TYR A 77 -10.74 3.19 7.92
CA TYR A 77 -10.66 4.53 7.34
C TYR A 77 -10.14 5.54 8.35
N GLY A 78 -10.63 5.54 9.61
CA GLY A 78 -10.12 6.42 10.67
C GLY A 78 -8.64 6.19 11.02
N GLU A 79 -8.24 4.92 11.19
CA GLU A 79 -6.86 4.53 11.52
C GLU A 79 -5.87 4.88 10.40
N ILE A 80 -6.30 4.77 9.14
CA ILE A 80 -5.45 5.02 7.99
C ILE A 80 -5.44 6.52 7.60
N ARG A 81 -6.52 7.26 7.90
CA ARG A 81 -6.66 8.71 7.64
C ARG A 81 -5.90 9.59 8.64
N ILE A 82 -4.88 9.08 9.32
CA ILE A 82 -4.09 9.89 10.26
C ILE A 82 -3.34 10.99 9.48
N SER A 83 -3.76 12.25 9.71
CA SER A 83 -3.19 13.45 9.09
C SER A 83 -1.69 13.63 9.34
N ASN A 84 -1.12 12.98 10.36
CA ASN A 84 0.30 13.06 10.69
C ASN A 84 1.22 12.33 9.71
N PHE A 85 0.72 11.32 8.98
CA PHE A 85 1.57 10.52 8.09
C PHE A 85 1.68 11.08 6.67
N GLY A 86 0.87 12.06 6.27
CA GLY A 86 0.89 12.59 4.91
C GLY A 86 0.31 11.63 3.87
N PHE A 87 -0.66 10.83 4.32
CA PHE A 87 -1.44 9.90 3.54
C PHE A 87 -2.72 10.59 3.06
N LEU A 88 -2.95 10.61 1.75
CA LEU A 88 -4.16 11.10 1.13
C LEU A 88 -4.87 9.91 0.50
N LEU A 89 -5.87 9.35 1.20
CA LEU A 89 -6.98 8.78 0.47
C LEU A 89 -7.71 9.92 -0.22
N PRO A 90 -8.26 9.71 -1.43
CA PRO A 90 -9.11 10.71 -2.04
C PRO A 90 -10.15 11.16 -1.01
N SER A 91 -10.33 12.48 -0.89
CA SER A 91 -11.26 13.11 0.07
C SER A 91 -12.70 12.64 -0.08
N THR A 92 -12.99 11.97 -1.19
CA THR A 92 -14.27 11.41 -1.59
C THR A 92 -14.04 9.93 -1.84
N ASP A 93 -14.69 9.09 -1.04
CA ASP A 93 -14.84 7.64 -1.13
C ASP A 93 -13.71 6.85 -1.85
N PRO A 94 -12.86 6.11 -1.13
CA PRO A 94 -11.81 5.29 -1.73
C PRO A 94 -12.39 4.35 -2.79
N THR A 95 -12.01 4.56 -4.05
CA THR A 95 -12.42 3.65 -5.12
C THR A 95 -11.60 2.36 -5.01
N PRO A 96 -12.24 1.18 -4.89
CA PRO A 96 -11.54 -0.07 -4.94
C PRO A 96 -10.91 -0.24 -6.34
N ILE A 97 -9.68 -0.73 -6.35
CA ILE A 97 -8.94 -1.07 -7.57
C ILE A 97 -9.17 -2.54 -7.84
N GLU A 98 -9.44 -2.85 -9.10
CA GLU A 98 -9.61 -4.21 -9.56
C GLU A 98 -8.29 -4.99 -9.43
N GLU A 99 -8.38 -6.25 -9.03
CA GLU A 99 -7.20 -7.10 -8.84
C GLU A 99 -6.35 -7.20 -10.12
N VAL A 100 -7.00 -7.23 -11.29
CA VAL A 100 -6.34 -7.22 -12.61
C VAL A 100 -5.47 -5.99 -12.84
N GLU A 101 -5.88 -4.81 -12.35
CA GLU A 101 -5.08 -3.59 -12.49
C GLU A 101 -3.85 -3.64 -11.58
N ILE A 102 -4.01 -4.17 -10.36
CA ILE A 102 -2.90 -4.36 -9.42
C ILE A 102 -1.90 -5.37 -9.99
N GLU A 103 -2.37 -6.50 -10.52
CA GLU A 103 -1.52 -7.49 -11.18
C GLU A 103 -0.66 -6.88 -12.30
N GLN A 104 -1.24 -5.99 -13.12
CA GLN A 104 -0.49 -5.28 -14.17
C GLN A 104 0.61 -4.39 -13.58
N ILE A 105 0.34 -3.70 -12.47
CA ILE A 105 1.35 -2.86 -11.80
C ILE A 105 2.47 -3.72 -11.21
N PHE A 106 2.12 -4.87 -10.64
CA PHE A 106 3.09 -5.86 -10.16
C PHE A 106 4.00 -6.36 -11.28
N GLN A 107 3.42 -6.75 -12.42
CA GLN A 107 4.17 -7.15 -13.62
C GLN A 107 5.07 -6.03 -14.14
N ALA A 108 4.59 -4.78 -14.14
CA ALA A 108 5.40 -3.62 -14.54
C ALA A 108 6.61 -3.40 -13.61
N CYS A 109 6.51 -3.79 -12.34
CA CYS A 109 7.62 -3.78 -11.39
C CYS A 109 8.51 -5.03 -11.47
N GLY A 110 8.17 -6.01 -12.33
CA GLY A 110 8.84 -7.31 -12.40
C GLY A 110 8.63 -8.17 -11.15
N LYS A 111 7.49 -8.02 -10.47
CA LYS A 111 7.09 -8.79 -9.29
C LYS A 111 5.86 -9.64 -9.62
N ASP A 112 5.85 -10.89 -9.16
CA ASP A 112 4.69 -11.78 -9.29
C ASP A 112 3.70 -11.53 -8.15
N PHE A 113 2.47 -11.15 -8.50
CA PHE A 113 1.39 -10.84 -7.54
C PHE A 113 1.04 -12.03 -6.64
N ASP A 114 0.96 -13.24 -7.23
CA ASP A 114 0.58 -14.47 -6.51
C ASP A 114 1.63 -14.91 -5.49
N SER A 115 2.92 -14.67 -5.77
CA SER A 115 4.03 -14.99 -4.87
C SER A 115 4.36 -13.91 -3.82
N TRP A 116 3.65 -12.77 -3.85
CA TRP A 116 3.97 -11.62 -2.99
C TRP A 116 3.22 -11.70 -1.66
N ASP A 117 3.95 -12.03 -0.60
CA ASP A 117 3.41 -12.15 0.77
C ASP A 117 3.20 -10.79 1.48
N GLY A 118 3.39 -9.66 0.79
CA GLY A 118 2.83 -8.36 1.21
C GLY A 118 3.47 -7.65 2.41
N ILE A 119 4.37 -8.27 3.17
CA ILE A 119 4.89 -7.71 4.44
C ILE A 119 6.38 -8.01 4.68
N SER A 120 7.25 -7.81 3.68
CA SER A 120 8.71 -7.82 3.85
C SER A 120 9.31 -6.42 3.84
#